data_AF-A0A928JGQ9-F1
#
_entry.id   AF-A0A928JGQ9-F1
#
_cell.length_a   1.000
_cell.length_b   1.000
_cell.length_c   1.000
_cell.angle_alpha   90.00
_cell.angle_beta   90.00
_cell.angle_gamma   90.00
#
_symmetry.space_group_name_H-M   'P 1'
#
loop_
_entity.id
_entity.type
_entity.pdbx_description
1 polymer ?
#
loop_
_entity_poly.entity_id
_entity_poly.type
_entity_poly.pdbx_seq_one_letter_code
_entity_poly.pdbx_strand_id
1 'polypeptide(L)'
;MWGRTVSLCHMARRLPLDFFPQICYTVERNTTIRQRRATVMHEMKSFKKRFVIVSGPVCSGKTTLALNIAHNQGSCYYFDKDDLVPTSNSTFDAVNQLVPESVEIPYARDTLEKRDRHSPFFKAFIRNPEYDSTRDILIKGLQFNDFVIVNAPYTSELKKEAAGDCPAFNEFRRFFDKEECEFVVVFVHISKDELKRRLLNRLAKDPQAAARDKNVYTDLDAYVAAENVDAPDLTKGKNVDRLFVFDADTDELRDASYVRLMKELGIEKYEPYNRSIEVNRV
;
A
#
# COMPACT_ATOMS: atom_id res chain seq x y z
N MET A 1 -31.32 -75.22 -34.79
CA MET A 1 -29.96 -75.79 -34.88
C MET A 1 -28.97 -74.63 -34.94
N TRP A 2 -27.97 -74.65 -34.05
CA TRP A 2 -26.56 -74.23 -34.21
C TRP A 2 -26.23 -73.09 -35.21
N GLY A 3 -25.45 -72.06 -34.90
CA GLY A 3 -24.48 -71.81 -33.83
C GLY A 3 -23.93 -70.37 -33.97
N ARG A 4 -23.44 -69.79 -32.87
CA ARG A 4 -22.01 -69.47 -32.59
C ARG A 4 -21.45 -68.34 -33.47
N THR A 5 -20.80 -67.31 -32.93
CA THR A 5 -19.54 -67.44 -32.18
C THR A 5 -19.31 -66.28 -31.21
N VAL A 6 -18.70 -66.61 -30.07
CA VAL A 6 -18.24 -65.74 -28.98
C VAL A 6 -16.71 -65.77 -28.98
N SER A 7 -16.05 -64.65 -28.67
CA SER A 7 -14.78 -64.59 -27.91
C SER A 7 -14.67 -63.16 -27.37
N LEU A 8 -14.81 -62.83 -26.09
CA LEU A 8 -14.21 -63.29 -24.82
C LEU A 8 -12.68 -63.10 -24.74
N CYS A 9 -12.27 -62.03 -24.06
CA CYS A 9 -11.31 -62.00 -22.95
C CYS A 9 -11.48 -60.65 -22.21
N HIS A 10 -12.07 -60.57 -21.00
CA HIS A 10 -11.42 -60.72 -19.67
C HIS A 10 -10.20 -59.79 -19.53
N MET A 11 -10.05 -58.88 -18.56
CA MET A 11 -10.49 -58.73 -17.16
C MET A 11 -10.55 -57.22 -16.84
N ALA A 12 -11.60 -56.67 -16.24
CA ALA A 12 -11.97 -56.70 -14.81
C ALA A 12 -10.97 -56.01 -13.86
N ARG A 13 -11.36 -54.82 -13.37
CA ARG A 13 -11.31 -54.27 -11.99
C ARG A 13 -11.78 -52.80 -12.05
N ARG A 14 -13.08 -52.49 -11.88
CA ARG A 14 -13.79 -52.17 -10.62
C ARG A 14 -12.97 -51.35 -9.61
N LEU A 15 -13.35 -50.08 -9.42
CA LEU A 15 -13.98 -49.52 -8.19
C LEU A 15 -14.40 -48.03 -8.44
N PRO A 16 -15.28 -47.42 -7.62
CA PRO A 16 -16.52 -46.80 -8.10
C PRO A 16 -16.74 -45.32 -7.69
N LEU A 17 -17.71 -44.70 -8.39
CA LEU A 17 -18.77 -43.78 -7.93
C LEU A 17 -18.52 -42.90 -6.69
N ASP A 18 -18.49 -41.57 -6.87
CA ASP A 18 -19.60 -40.64 -6.53
C ASP A 18 -19.13 -39.18 -6.44
N PHE A 19 -20.09 -38.25 -6.63
CA PHE A 19 -20.02 -36.78 -6.60
C PHE A 19 -19.69 -36.04 -7.92
N PHE A 20 -20.61 -36.12 -8.88
CA PHE A 20 -20.90 -35.00 -9.78
C PHE A 20 -22.29 -34.45 -9.42
N PRO A 21 -22.45 -33.15 -9.09
CA PRO A 21 -23.77 -32.60 -8.82
C PRO A 21 -24.59 -32.55 -10.12
N GLN A 22 -25.72 -33.28 -10.12
CA GLN A 22 -26.77 -33.15 -11.13
C GLN A 22 -27.41 -31.77 -11.02
N ILE A 23 -27.38 -31.02 -12.12
CA ILE A 23 -28.14 -29.77 -12.24
C ILE A 23 -29.57 -30.16 -12.61
N CYS A 24 -30.49 -30.07 -11.64
CA CYS A 24 -31.93 -30.14 -11.89
C CYS A 24 -32.40 -28.81 -12.48
N TYR A 25 -32.87 -28.81 -13.72
CA TYR A 25 -33.63 -27.70 -14.30
C TYR A 25 -35.12 -28.00 -14.21
N THR A 26 -35.85 -27.24 -13.40
CA THR A 26 -37.32 -27.16 -13.48
C THR A 26 -37.66 -26.06 -14.47
N VAL A 27 -38.24 -26.41 -15.61
CA VAL A 27 -38.72 -25.45 -16.61
C VAL A 27 -40.18 -25.13 -16.32
N GLU A 28 -40.43 -24.04 -15.61
CA GLU A 28 -41.75 -23.39 -15.62
C GLU A 28 -41.74 -22.24 -16.63
N ARG A 29 -42.50 -22.40 -17.70
CA ARG A 29 -42.83 -21.33 -18.64
C ARG A 29 -43.92 -20.48 -17.99
N ASN A 30 -43.67 -19.18 -17.79
CA ASN A 30 -44.54 -18.12 -18.29
C ASN A 30 -44.03 -16.69 -17.98
N THR A 31 -43.85 -15.96 -19.09
CA THR A 31 -44.17 -14.54 -19.31
C THR A 31 -43.48 -13.41 -18.50
N THR A 32 -42.79 -12.56 -19.28
CA THR A 32 -42.60 -11.10 -19.13
C THR A 32 -41.40 -10.56 -18.32
N ILE A 33 -40.37 -10.15 -19.07
CA ILE A 33 -39.51 -8.97 -18.88
C ILE A 33 -39.16 -8.62 -17.42
N ARG A 34 -38.04 -9.14 -16.92
CA ARG A 34 -37.28 -8.50 -15.83
C ARG A 34 -35.78 -8.74 -16.04
N GLN A 35 -35.09 -7.62 -16.27
CA GLN A 35 -33.67 -7.34 -16.13
C GLN A 35 -32.79 -8.52 -15.65
N ARG A 36 -31.99 -9.07 -16.58
CA ARG A 36 -30.81 -9.86 -16.25
C ARG A 36 -29.77 -8.94 -15.60
N ARG A 37 -29.86 -8.75 -14.27
CA ARG A 37 -28.69 -8.40 -13.46
C ARG A 37 -27.81 -9.64 -13.42
N ALA A 38 -26.73 -9.61 -14.19
CA ALA A 38 -25.63 -10.54 -14.02
C ALA A 38 -24.94 -10.20 -12.69
N THR A 39 -25.44 -10.77 -11.60
CA THR A 39 -24.73 -10.77 -10.32
C THR A 39 -23.64 -11.82 -10.44
N VAL A 40 -22.42 -11.39 -10.80
CA VAL A 40 -21.21 -12.15 -10.50
C VAL A 40 -21.13 -12.16 -8.98
N MET A 41 -21.46 -13.29 -8.36
CA MET A 41 -21.18 -13.51 -6.94
C MET A 41 -19.65 -13.61 -6.81
N HIS A 42 -18.98 -12.49 -6.58
CA HIS A 42 -17.73 -12.53 -5.83
C HIS A 42 -18.09 -13.11 -4.47
N GLU A 43 -17.64 -14.33 -4.17
CA GLU A 43 -17.54 -14.77 -2.78
C GLU A 43 -16.82 -13.64 -2.02
N MET A 44 -17.51 -13.01 -1.06
CA MET A 44 -16.88 -12.03 -0.20
C MET A 44 -15.82 -12.77 0.62
N LYS A 45 -14.56 -12.68 0.18
CA LYS A 45 -13.41 -13.23 0.88
C LYS A 45 -13.43 -12.66 2.30
N SER A 46 -13.61 -13.52 3.30
CA SER A 46 -13.58 -13.11 4.70
C SER A 46 -12.11 -12.99 5.10
N PHE A 47 -11.65 -11.76 5.33
CA PHE A 47 -10.28 -11.51 5.77
C PHE A 47 -10.21 -11.46 7.29
N LYS A 48 -9.18 -12.10 7.86
CA LYS A 48 -8.93 -12.11 9.31
C LYS A 48 -8.02 -10.96 9.74
N LYS A 49 -7.13 -10.55 8.84
CA LYS A 49 -6.14 -9.49 9.09
C LYS A 49 -6.23 -8.41 8.03
N ARG A 50 -5.73 -7.22 8.34
CA ARG A 50 -5.63 -6.11 7.39
C ARG A 50 -4.24 -5.48 7.41
N PHE A 51 -3.71 -5.27 6.22
CA PHE A 51 -2.48 -4.54 5.98
C PHE A 51 -2.82 -3.25 5.23
N VAL A 52 -2.65 -2.11 5.89
CA VAL A 52 -3.02 -0.79 5.38
C VAL A 52 -1.76 0.01 5.07
N ILE A 53 -1.54 0.33 3.80
CA ILE A 53 -0.56 1.34 3.41
C ILE A 53 -1.26 2.68 3.30
N VAL A 54 -0.77 3.69 4.03
CA VAL A 54 -1.15 5.09 3.86
C VAL A 54 -0.07 5.78 3.05
N SER A 55 -0.40 6.15 1.81
CA SER A 55 0.53 6.75 0.85
C SER A 55 -0.06 8.04 0.26
N GLY A 56 0.80 8.93 -0.21
CA GLY A 56 0.42 10.21 -0.80
C GLY A 56 1.65 11.11 -0.95
N PRO A 57 1.51 12.27 -1.61
CA PRO A 57 2.60 13.22 -1.78
C PRO A 57 3.03 13.81 -0.43
N VAL A 58 4.21 14.44 -0.40
CA VAL A 58 4.70 15.18 0.78
C VAL A 58 3.68 16.23 1.20
N CYS A 59 3.52 16.49 2.52
CA CYS A 59 2.56 17.46 3.07
C CYS A 59 1.06 17.18 2.79
N SER A 60 0.70 16.02 2.21
CA SER A 60 -0.70 15.60 2.00
C SER A 60 -1.50 15.40 3.30
N GLY A 61 -0.81 15.10 4.42
CA GLY A 61 -1.46 14.73 5.69
C GLY A 61 -1.48 13.23 5.97
N LYS A 62 -0.78 12.41 5.17
CA LYS A 62 -0.61 10.96 5.35
C LYS A 62 -0.27 10.54 6.79
N THR A 63 0.65 11.24 7.44
CA THR A 63 1.09 10.91 8.81
C THR A 63 -0.02 11.17 9.82
N THR A 64 -0.65 12.34 9.77
CA THR A 64 -1.81 12.68 10.62
C THR A 64 -2.96 11.68 10.42
N LEU A 65 -3.25 11.30 9.17
CA LEU A 65 -4.27 10.30 8.87
C LEU A 65 -3.92 8.92 9.43
N ALA A 66 -2.70 8.45 9.19
CA ALA A 66 -2.24 7.15 9.67
C ALA A 66 -2.29 7.05 11.20
N LEU A 67 -1.93 8.13 11.90
CA LEU A 67 -2.05 8.22 13.36
C LEU A 67 -3.50 8.20 13.84
N ASN A 68 -4.40 8.90 13.16
CA ASN A 68 -5.83 8.85 13.48
C ASN A 68 -6.40 7.43 13.31
N ILE A 69 -6.04 6.72 12.24
CA ILE A 69 -6.43 5.32 12.03
C ILE A 69 -5.86 4.46 13.16
N ALA A 70 -4.58 4.60 13.49
CA ALA A 70 -3.93 3.81 14.54
C ALA A 70 -4.57 4.03 15.91
N HIS A 71 -4.80 5.29 16.29
CA HIS A 71 -5.46 5.67 17.54
C HIS A 71 -6.85 5.04 17.67
N ASN A 72 -7.66 5.11 16.62
CA ASN A 72 -9.04 4.62 16.65
C ASN A 72 -9.17 3.11 16.45
N GLN A 73 -8.23 2.47 15.76
CA GLN A 73 -8.15 1.01 15.69
C GLN A 73 -7.72 0.40 17.05
N GLY A 74 -6.92 1.14 17.83
CA GLY A 74 -6.40 0.69 19.12
C GLY A 74 -5.25 -0.31 18.96
N SER A 75 -5.54 -1.61 19.00
CA SER A 75 -4.52 -2.66 18.89
C SER A 75 -4.09 -2.85 17.44
N CYS A 76 -3.06 -2.11 17.01
CA CYS A 76 -2.44 -2.22 15.70
C CYS A 76 -0.92 -2.17 15.77
N TYR A 77 -0.27 -2.71 14.75
CA TYR A 77 1.15 -2.50 14.50
C TYR A 77 1.30 -1.28 13.59
N TYR A 78 1.82 -0.18 14.12
CA TYR A 78 2.08 1.04 13.36
C TYR A 78 3.56 1.12 12.98
N PHE A 79 3.83 1.37 11.70
CA PHE A 79 5.17 1.57 11.17
C PHE A 79 5.22 2.87 10.36
N ASP A 80 6.10 3.79 10.74
CA ASP A 80 6.41 4.98 9.96
C ASP A 80 7.79 4.84 9.32
N LYS A 81 7.85 4.89 7.99
CA LYS A 81 9.13 4.81 7.27
C LYS A 81 10.04 5.99 7.59
N ASP A 82 9.46 7.13 7.99
CA ASP A 82 10.24 8.30 8.36
C ASP A 82 11.05 8.10 9.67
N ASP A 83 10.74 7.07 10.46
CA ASP A 83 11.52 6.69 11.65
C ASP A 83 12.90 6.13 11.30
N LEU A 84 13.10 5.64 10.07
CA LEU A 84 14.40 5.16 9.58
C LEU A 84 15.31 6.29 9.09
N VAL A 85 14.78 7.51 8.89
CA VAL A 85 15.52 8.65 8.32
C VAL A 85 16.78 9.03 9.12
N PRO A 86 16.79 9.01 10.47
CA PRO A 86 18.01 9.25 11.23
C PRO A 86 19.13 8.28 10.84
N THR A 87 18.83 6.98 10.73
CA THR A 87 19.79 5.95 10.31
C THR A 87 20.25 6.16 8.87
N SER A 88 19.34 6.52 7.95
CA SER A 88 19.70 6.91 6.57
C SER A 88 20.71 8.06 6.57
N ASN A 89 20.46 9.11 7.36
CA ASN A 89 21.32 10.29 7.44
C ASN A 89 22.69 9.95 8.05
N SER A 90 22.73 9.13 9.10
CA SER A 90 24.00 8.68 9.69
C SER A 90 24.87 7.90 8.71
N THR A 91 24.26 7.18 7.75
CA THR A 91 25.01 6.48 6.71
C THR A 91 25.72 7.45 5.77
N PHE A 92 25.04 8.52 5.34
CA PHE A 92 25.70 9.59 4.58
C PHE A 92 26.81 10.27 5.37
N ASP A 93 26.54 10.59 6.64
CA ASP A 93 27.51 11.26 7.50
C ASP A 93 28.76 10.41 7.72
N ALA A 94 28.59 9.10 7.93
CA ALA A 94 29.70 8.16 8.07
C ALA A 94 30.56 8.14 6.81
N VAL A 95 29.96 8.08 5.62
CA VAL A 95 30.75 8.09 4.37
C VAL A 95 31.47 9.42 4.17
N ASN A 96 30.80 10.55 4.43
CA ASN A 96 31.42 11.87 4.29
C ASN A 96 32.57 12.09 5.28
N GLN A 97 32.47 11.57 6.50
CA GLN A 97 33.48 11.76 7.54
C GLN A 97 34.65 10.77 7.44
N LEU A 98 34.37 9.53 7.04
CA LEU A 98 35.35 8.44 7.12
C LEU A 98 36.08 8.16 5.81
N VAL A 99 35.55 8.61 4.67
CA VAL A 99 36.18 8.40 3.36
C VAL A 99 36.96 9.67 2.95
N PRO A 100 38.31 9.66 3.01
CA PRO A 100 39.12 10.83 2.67
C PRO A 100 38.83 11.34 1.25
N GLU A 101 39.00 12.65 1.02
CA GLU A 101 38.81 13.27 -0.30
C GLU A 101 39.73 12.68 -1.38
N SER A 102 40.90 12.17 -0.99
CA SER A 102 41.86 11.51 -1.88
C SER A 102 41.40 10.14 -2.40
N VAL A 103 40.37 9.55 -1.82
CA VAL A 103 39.82 8.26 -2.26
C VAL A 103 38.78 8.50 -3.34
N GLU A 104 39.04 7.96 -4.53
CA GLU A 104 38.05 7.94 -5.61
C GLU A 104 36.89 7.02 -5.22
N ILE A 105 35.67 7.52 -5.40
CA ILE A 105 34.44 6.75 -5.18
C ILE A 105 33.56 6.85 -6.42
N PRO A 106 32.76 5.81 -6.74
CA PRO A 106 31.93 5.80 -7.95
C PRO A 106 30.66 6.66 -7.83
N TYR A 107 30.59 7.56 -6.85
CA TYR A 107 29.44 8.43 -6.57
C TYR A 107 29.90 9.88 -6.45
N ALA A 108 29.09 10.81 -6.94
CA ALA A 108 29.39 12.23 -6.86
C ALA A 108 29.39 12.69 -5.39
N ARG A 109 30.50 13.27 -4.93
CA ARG A 109 30.67 13.71 -3.53
C ARG A 109 29.63 14.72 -3.08
N ASP A 110 29.22 15.62 -3.97
CA ASP A 110 28.19 16.62 -3.67
C ASP A 110 26.82 15.97 -3.36
N THR A 111 26.52 14.81 -3.96
CA THR A 111 25.30 14.04 -3.64
C THR A 111 25.35 13.40 -2.26
N LEU A 112 26.54 13.07 -1.75
CA LEU A 112 26.72 12.55 -0.40
C LEU A 112 26.62 13.68 0.64
N GLU A 113 27.26 14.82 0.39
CA GLU A 113 27.20 16.00 1.26
C GLU A 113 25.77 16.54 1.40
N LYS A 114 25.02 16.57 0.30
CA LYS A 114 23.62 17.02 0.28
C LYS A 114 22.63 15.95 0.75
N ARG A 115 23.10 14.74 1.09
CA ARG A 115 22.26 13.58 1.44
C ARG A 115 21.17 13.33 0.40
N ASP A 116 21.54 13.36 -0.88
CA ASP A 116 20.59 13.29 -1.99
C ASP A 116 19.92 11.91 -2.04
N ARG A 117 18.60 11.90 -1.76
CA ARG A 117 17.74 10.72 -1.76
C ARG A 117 17.37 10.20 -3.15
N HIS A 118 17.83 10.87 -4.20
CA HIS A 118 17.69 10.41 -5.57
C HIS A 118 18.99 9.81 -6.13
N SER A 119 20.11 9.98 -5.40
CA SER A 119 21.43 9.52 -5.81
C SER A 119 21.50 7.99 -5.98
N PRO A 120 22.38 7.49 -6.87
CA PRO A 120 22.66 6.06 -6.97
C PRO A 120 23.16 5.46 -5.66
N PHE A 121 23.95 6.21 -4.89
CA PHE A 121 24.43 5.80 -3.56
C PHE A 121 23.26 5.52 -2.61
N PHE A 122 22.33 6.47 -2.50
CA PHE A 122 21.15 6.29 -1.64
C PHE A 122 20.36 5.05 -2.04
N LYS A 123 20.11 4.86 -3.35
CA LYS A 123 19.35 3.71 -3.84
C LYS A 123 20.03 2.39 -3.47
N ALA A 124 21.34 2.28 -3.70
CA ALA A 124 22.09 1.05 -3.54
C ALA A 124 22.32 0.67 -2.06
N PHE A 125 22.72 1.62 -1.22
CA PHE A 125 23.21 1.31 0.14
C PHE A 125 22.25 1.66 1.26
N ILE A 126 21.21 2.44 0.98
CA ILE A 126 20.28 2.90 2.01
C ILE A 126 18.87 2.42 1.65
N ARG A 127 18.30 2.92 0.56
CA ARG A 127 16.92 2.63 0.14
C ARG A 127 16.69 1.14 -0.02
N ASN A 128 17.39 0.46 -0.92
CA ASN A 128 17.10 -0.95 -1.20
C ASN A 128 17.28 -1.83 0.06
N PRO A 129 18.37 -1.71 0.85
CA PRO A 129 18.49 -2.43 2.13
C PRO A 129 17.42 -2.08 3.17
N GLU A 130 16.99 -0.81 3.25
CA GLU A 130 15.87 -0.38 4.10
C GLU A 130 14.57 -1.08 3.69
N TYR A 131 14.27 -1.17 2.39
CA TYR A 131 13.07 -1.86 1.90
C TYR A 131 13.11 -3.36 2.23
N ASP A 132 14.25 -4.03 2.03
CA ASP A 132 14.42 -5.45 2.37
C ASP A 132 14.18 -5.70 3.86
N SER A 133 14.78 -4.86 4.72
CA SER A 133 14.63 -4.96 6.17
C SER A 133 13.19 -4.64 6.62
N THR A 134 12.60 -3.60 6.03
CA THR A 134 11.23 -3.16 6.32
C THR A 134 10.21 -4.23 5.94
N ARG A 135 10.40 -4.94 4.82
CA ARG A 135 9.52 -6.05 4.43
C ARG A 135 9.41 -7.09 5.54
N ASP A 136 10.55 -7.57 6.06
CA ASP A 136 10.56 -8.60 7.09
C ASP A 136 10.00 -8.10 8.42
N ILE A 137 10.24 -6.82 8.77
CA ILE A 137 9.65 -6.16 9.93
C ILE A 137 8.12 -6.12 9.81
N LEU A 138 7.61 -5.73 8.64
CA LEU A 138 6.18 -5.63 8.37
C LEU A 138 5.48 -6.99 8.36
N ILE A 139 6.13 -8.01 7.77
CA ILE A 139 5.65 -9.41 7.82
C ILE A 139 5.54 -9.89 9.27
N LYS A 140 6.57 -9.67 10.09
CA LYS A 140 6.52 -10.01 11.53
C LYS A 140 5.45 -9.21 12.26
N GLY A 141 5.28 -7.94 11.94
CA GLY A 141 4.17 -7.11 12.45
C GLY A 141 2.82 -7.78 12.20
N LEU A 142 2.59 -8.27 10.98
CA LEU A 142 1.35 -8.96 10.61
C LEU A 142 1.21 -10.37 11.22
N GLN A 143 2.31 -11.07 11.48
CA GLN A 143 2.26 -12.37 12.18
C GLN A 143 1.65 -12.24 13.58
N PHE A 144 1.98 -11.16 14.30
CA PHE A 144 1.57 -10.98 15.69
C PHE A 144 0.39 -10.02 15.89
N ASN A 145 -0.07 -9.36 14.83
CA ASN A 145 -1.16 -8.38 14.90
C ASN A 145 -2.17 -8.61 13.77
N ASP A 146 -3.42 -8.25 14.01
CA ASP A 146 -4.48 -8.38 12.99
C ASP A 146 -4.64 -7.13 12.15
N PHE A 147 -4.02 -6.03 12.56
CA PHE A 147 -4.07 -4.76 11.84
C PHE A 147 -2.68 -4.13 11.80
N VAL A 148 -2.15 -3.97 10.60
CA VAL A 148 -0.85 -3.33 10.35
C VAL A 148 -1.09 -2.05 9.56
N ILE A 149 -0.50 -0.94 10.01
CA ILE A 149 -0.56 0.36 9.36
C ILE A 149 0.85 0.77 8.99
N VAL A 150 1.05 1.10 7.72
CA VAL A 150 2.33 1.52 7.16
C VAL A 150 2.19 2.93 6.61
N ASN A 151 2.75 3.92 7.31
CA ASN A 151 2.89 5.27 6.81
C ASN A 151 4.19 5.36 6.01
N ALA A 152 4.11 5.31 4.68
CA ALA A 152 5.28 5.38 3.83
C ALA A 152 4.94 5.80 2.39
N PRO A 153 5.86 6.50 1.70
CA PRO A 153 5.67 6.87 0.30
C PRO A 153 5.96 5.67 -0.62
N TYR A 154 4.97 4.82 -0.85
CA TYR A 154 5.02 3.69 -1.81
C TYR A 154 4.72 4.11 -3.25
N THR A 155 5.01 5.36 -3.63
CA THR A 155 4.61 5.94 -4.91
C THR A 155 5.14 5.14 -6.12
N SER A 156 6.36 4.61 -6.05
CA SER A 156 6.94 3.85 -7.16
C SER A 156 6.36 2.45 -7.30
N GLU A 157 6.06 1.83 -6.16
CA GLU A 157 5.49 0.51 -6.02
C GLU A 157 4.01 0.53 -6.46
N LEU A 158 3.26 1.56 -6.07
CA LEU A 158 1.90 1.80 -6.53
C LEU A 158 1.81 2.05 -8.04
N LYS A 159 2.78 2.75 -8.64
CA LYS A 159 2.87 2.93 -10.10
C LYS A 159 3.12 1.60 -10.82
N LYS A 160 4.02 0.78 -10.29
CA LYS A 160 4.31 -0.57 -10.82
C LYS A 160 3.09 -1.48 -10.67
N GLU A 161 2.39 -1.38 -9.55
CA GLU A 161 1.15 -2.12 -9.32
C GLU A 161 0.05 -1.70 -10.30
N ALA A 162 -0.11 -0.38 -10.54
CA ALA A 162 -1.01 0.14 -11.58
C ALA A 162 -0.66 -0.36 -12.99
N ALA A 163 0.61 -0.67 -13.25
CA ALA A 163 1.06 -1.29 -14.50
C ALA A 163 0.82 -2.82 -14.55
N GLY A 164 0.39 -3.44 -13.45
CA GLY A 164 0.07 -4.87 -13.34
C GLY A 164 1.24 -5.79 -12.99
N ASP A 165 2.39 -5.21 -12.63
CA ASP A 165 3.57 -5.95 -12.16
C ASP A 165 4.37 -5.14 -11.12
N CYS A 166 4.15 -5.44 -9.85
CA CYS A 166 4.94 -4.91 -8.74
C CYS A 166 5.65 -6.05 -7.99
N PRO A 167 6.94 -6.32 -8.27
CA PRO A 167 7.69 -7.38 -7.59
C PRO A 167 7.64 -7.28 -6.06
N ALA A 168 7.72 -6.07 -5.51
CA ALA A 168 7.64 -5.84 -4.06
C ALA A 168 6.29 -6.28 -3.48
N PHE A 169 5.17 -5.98 -4.16
CA PHE A 169 3.85 -6.39 -3.70
C PHE A 169 3.54 -7.86 -4.00
N ASN A 170 4.14 -8.45 -5.04
CA ASN A 170 4.04 -9.88 -5.31
C ASN A 170 4.61 -10.70 -4.13
N GLU A 171 5.67 -10.22 -3.48
CA GLU A 171 6.24 -10.86 -2.30
C GLU A 171 5.31 -10.76 -1.09
N PHE A 172 4.76 -9.57 -0.82
CA PHE A 172 3.76 -9.38 0.23
C PHE A 172 2.51 -10.24 0.00
N ARG A 173 2.01 -10.31 -1.24
CA ARG A 173 0.80 -11.06 -1.61
C ARG A 173 0.89 -12.53 -1.25
N ARG A 174 2.05 -13.16 -1.49
CA ARG A 174 2.29 -14.56 -1.09
C ARG A 174 2.10 -14.77 0.42
N PHE A 175 2.54 -13.80 1.22
CA PHE A 175 2.35 -13.85 2.66
C PHE A 175 0.89 -13.55 3.05
N PHE A 176 0.28 -12.53 2.45
CA PHE A 176 -1.09 -12.12 2.74
C PHE A 176 -2.13 -13.20 2.42
N ASP A 177 -1.93 -13.98 1.35
CA ASP A 177 -2.83 -15.09 1.02
C ASP A 177 -2.78 -16.21 2.07
N LYS A 178 -1.59 -16.48 2.63
CA LYS A 178 -1.44 -17.47 3.70
C LYS A 178 -2.11 -17.03 5.00
N GLU A 179 -2.05 -15.74 5.31
CA GLU A 179 -2.57 -15.16 6.56
C GLU A 179 -4.01 -14.65 6.44
N GLU A 180 -4.70 -14.92 5.32
CA GLU A 180 -6.05 -14.40 5.03
C GLU A 180 -6.15 -12.89 5.26
N CYS A 181 -5.13 -12.16 4.78
CA CYS A 181 -4.97 -10.73 4.98
C CYS A 181 -5.48 -9.91 3.79
N GLU A 182 -6.27 -8.88 4.11
CA GLU A 182 -6.70 -7.85 3.17
C GLU A 182 -5.60 -6.80 2.99
N PHE A 183 -5.17 -6.59 1.75
CA PHE A 183 -4.24 -5.53 1.41
C PHE A 183 -4.99 -4.28 0.96
N VAL A 184 -4.99 -3.26 1.82
CA VAL A 184 -5.67 -1.98 1.59
C VAL A 184 -4.63 -0.89 1.35
N VAL A 185 -4.85 -0.10 0.31
CA VAL A 185 -4.13 1.15 0.06
C VAL A 185 -5.06 2.31 0.35
N VAL A 186 -4.64 3.21 1.23
CA VAL A 186 -5.26 4.52 1.45
C VAL A 186 -4.36 5.55 0.77
N PHE A 187 -4.82 6.10 -0.34
CA PHE A 187 -4.13 7.16 -1.06
C PHE A 187 -4.67 8.53 -0.63
N VAL A 188 -3.82 9.36 -0.04
CA VAL A 188 -4.17 10.71 0.40
C VAL A 188 -4.04 11.66 -0.78
N HIS A 189 -5.18 12.04 -1.34
CA HIS A 189 -5.26 12.98 -2.44
C HIS A 189 -5.25 14.42 -1.92
N ILE A 190 -4.52 15.27 -2.64
CA ILE A 190 -4.43 16.71 -2.40
C ILE A 190 -4.24 17.41 -3.75
N SER A 191 -4.93 18.52 -4.00
CA SER A 191 -4.71 19.33 -5.19
C SER A 191 -3.34 20.00 -5.17
N LYS A 192 -2.82 20.33 -6.36
CA LYS A 192 -1.51 21.01 -6.49
C LYS A 192 -1.49 22.36 -5.79
N ASP A 193 -2.60 23.10 -5.80
CA ASP A 193 -2.72 24.40 -5.14
C ASP A 193 -2.64 24.26 -3.62
N GLU A 194 -3.38 23.30 -3.06
CA GLU A 194 -3.36 23.04 -1.61
C GLU A 194 -2.02 22.45 -1.16
N LEU A 195 -1.39 21.60 -1.97
CA LEU A 195 -0.03 21.11 -1.75
C LEU A 195 0.97 22.28 -1.66
N LYS A 196 0.93 23.19 -2.65
CA LYS A 196 1.78 24.40 -2.66
C LYS A 196 1.54 25.25 -1.41
N ARG A 197 0.28 25.49 -1.04
CA ARG A 197 -0.07 26.26 0.16
C ARG A 197 0.48 25.62 1.44
N ARG A 198 0.37 24.29 1.59
CA ARG A 198 0.89 23.57 2.76
C ARG A 198 2.40 23.57 2.84
N LEU A 199 3.09 23.41 1.71
CA LEU A 199 4.55 23.49 1.66
C LEU A 199 5.01 24.88 2.10
N LEU A 200 4.40 25.96 1.60
CA LEU A 200 4.69 27.33 2.03
C LEU A 200 4.43 27.55 3.54
N ASN A 201 3.31 27.05 4.06
CA ASN A 201 3.01 27.15 5.49
C ASN A 201 4.01 26.40 6.36
N ARG A 202 4.47 25.22 5.90
CA ARG A 202 5.47 24.43 6.61
C ARG A 202 6.82 25.14 6.65
N LEU A 203 7.22 25.75 5.53
CA LEU A 203 8.44 26.58 5.45
C LEU A 203 8.40 27.75 6.44
N ALA A 204 7.26 28.42 6.57
CA ALA A 204 7.12 29.56 7.47
C ALA A 204 7.16 29.16 8.96
N LYS A 205 6.80 27.91 9.29
CA LYS A 205 6.61 27.46 10.69
C LYS A 205 7.76 26.59 11.23
N ASP A 206 8.45 25.86 10.36
CA ASP A 206 9.49 24.90 10.77
C ASP A 206 10.76 25.04 9.91
N PRO A 207 11.75 25.82 10.38
CA PRO A 207 13.03 25.98 9.71
C PRO A 207 13.83 24.68 9.56
N GLN A 208 13.61 23.68 10.43
CA GLN A 208 14.29 22.39 10.34
C GLN A 208 13.67 21.51 9.26
N ALA A 209 12.34 21.51 9.11
CA ALA A 209 11.68 20.89 7.96
C ALA A 209 12.12 21.52 6.63
N ALA A 210 12.33 22.84 6.60
CA ALA A 210 12.86 23.54 5.43
C ALA A 210 14.24 23.00 5.01
N ALA A 211 15.10 22.69 5.98
CA ALA A 211 16.41 22.09 5.73
C ALA A 211 16.34 20.62 5.26
N ARG A 212 15.40 19.82 5.80
CA ARG A 212 15.21 18.41 5.41
C ARG A 212 14.68 18.27 3.99
N ASP A 213 13.75 19.14 3.60
CA ASP A 213 13.09 19.10 2.29
C ASP A 213 13.75 20.10 1.31
N LYS A 214 15.01 20.51 1.52
CA LYS A 214 15.70 21.56 0.76
C LYS A 214 15.58 21.40 -0.77
N ASN A 215 15.63 20.17 -1.28
CA ASN A 215 15.51 19.86 -2.72
C ASN A 215 14.08 20.05 -3.27
N VAL A 216 13.05 20.00 -2.42
CA VAL A 216 11.66 20.32 -2.76
C VAL A 216 11.50 21.83 -3.01
N TYR A 217 12.31 22.65 -2.35
CA TYR A 217 12.13 24.09 -2.29
C TYR A 217 13.04 24.90 -3.21
N THR A 218 14.06 24.28 -3.84
CA THR A 218 14.92 24.99 -4.80
C THR A 218 14.13 25.50 -6.01
N ASP A 219 13.10 24.77 -6.40
CA ASP A 219 12.08 25.19 -7.38
C ASP A 219 10.74 24.55 -7.00
N LEU A 220 10.00 25.22 -6.12
CA LEU A 220 8.74 24.72 -5.59
C LEU A 220 7.69 24.50 -6.70
N ASP A 221 7.67 25.37 -7.70
CA ASP A 221 6.71 25.29 -8.81
C ASP A 221 7.03 24.11 -9.72
N ALA A 222 8.32 23.90 -10.06
CA ALA A 222 8.73 22.71 -10.81
C ALA A 222 8.48 21.42 -10.01
N TYR A 223 8.72 21.42 -8.69
CA TYR A 223 8.41 20.27 -7.84
C TYR A 223 6.92 19.94 -7.85
N VAL A 224 6.05 20.92 -7.55
CA VAL A 224 4.59 20.71 -7.53
C VAL A 224 4.07 20.32 -8.91
N ALA A 225 4.66 20.85 -9.98
CA ALA A 225 4.32 20.47 -11.34
C ALA A 225 4.69 19.00 -11.63
N ALA A 226 5.87 18.55 -11.20
CA ALA A 226 6.36 17.19 -11.39
C ALA A 226 5.69 16.16 -10.46
N GLU A 227 5.19 16.59 -9.31
CA GLU A 227 4.60 15.70 -8.32
C GLU A 227 3.30 15.08 -8.85
N ASN A 228 3.21 13.76 -8.69
CA ASN A 228 2.00 13.01 -9.05
C ASN A 228 1.04 12.98 -7.87
N VAL A 229 0.03 13.85 -7.91
CA VAL A 229 -1.01 13.95 -6.88
C VAL A 229 -2.23 13.08 -7.15
N ASP A 230 -2.27 12.45 -8.33
CA ASP A 230 -3.37 11.59 -8.74
C ASP A 230 -3.24 10.21 -8.11
N ALA A 231 -4.37 9.67 -7.67
CA ALA A 231 -4.43 8.32 -7.15
C ALA A 231 -4.05 7.30 -8.24
N PRO A 232 -3.29 6.24 -7.89
CA PRO A 232 -2.93 5.22 -8.87
C PRO A 232 -4.17 4.47 -9.34
N ASP A 233 -4.29 4.23 -10.64
CA ASP A 233 -5.30 3.31 -11.18
C ASP A 233 -4.85 1.86 -10.95
N LEU A 234 -5.40 1.23 -9.91
CA LEU A 234 -5.06 -0.14 -9.53
C LEU A 234 -5.97 -1.20 -10.21
N THR A 235 -6.75 -0.84 -11.22
CA THR A 235 -7.64 -1.80 -11.94
C THR A 235 -6.89 -2.94 -12.62
N LYS A 236 -5.63 -2.70 -13.02
CA LYS A 236 -4.72 -3.72 -13.56
C LYS A 236 -3.85 -4.39 -12.50
N GLY A 237 -3.87 -3.85 -11.28
CA GLY A 237 -3.17 -4.41 -10.13
C GLY A 237 -3.72 -5.79 -9.79
N LYS A 238 -2.88 -6.60 -9.15
CA LYS A 238 -3.20 -7.98 -8.78
C LYS A 238 -3.08 -8.23 -7.28
N ASN A 239 -2.34 -7.36 -6.57
CA ASN A 239 -1.96 -7.59 -5.19
C ASN A 239 -2.85 -6.84 -4.21
N VAL A 240 -3.26 -5.62 -4.56
CA VAL A 240 -4.06 -4.73 -3.72
C VAL A 240 -5.53 -5.12 -3.82
N ASP A 241 -6.12 -5.49 -2.68
CA ASP A 241 -7.52 -5.89 -2.59
C ASP A 241 -8.46 -4.67 -2.62
N ARG A 242 -8.02 -3.53 -2.05
CA ARG A 242 -8.82 -2.30 -2.00
C ARG A 242 -7.98 -1.04 -2.09
N LEU A 243 -8.45 -0.08 -2.90
CA LEU A 243 -7.96 1.29 -2.92
C LEU A 243 -9.03 2.22 -2.33
N PHE A 244 -8.63 3.04 -1.36
CA PHE A 244 -9.43 4.15 -0.84
C PHE A 244 -8.72 5.46 -1.15
N VAL A 245 -9.43 6.40 -1.78
CA VAL A 245 -8.93 7.76 -2.01
C VAL A 245 -9.48 8.68 -0.92
N PHE A 246 -8.58 9.29 -0.16
CA PHE A 246 -8.89 10.19 0.94
C PHE A 246 -8.65 11.64 0.50
N ASP A 247 -9.71 12.44 0.41
CA ASP A 247 -9.62 13.84 0.01
C ASP A 247 -9.13 14.69 1.18
N ALA A 248 -7.93 15.26 1.06
CA ALA A 248 -7.33 16.08 2.10
C ALA A 248 -7.49 17.59 1.88
N ASP A 249 -8.09 18.04 0.78
CA ASP A 249 -8.07 19.43 0.32
C ASP A 249 -8.62 20.44 1.31
N THR A 250 -9.90 20.29 1.68
CA THR A 250 -10.54 21.14 2.69
C THR A 250 -10.78 20.37 3.98
N ASP A 251 -11.16 21.09 5.03
CA ASP A 251 -11.50 20.44 6.30
C ASP A 251 -12.79 19.61 6.18
N GLU A 252 -13.77 20.10 5.43
CA GLU A 252 -15.05 19.42 5.19
C GLU A 252 -14.87 18.14 4.36
N LEU A 253 -14.08 18.21 3.27
CA LEU A 253 -13.77 17.04 2.44
C LEU A 253 -12.99 15.99 3.23
N ARG A 254 -12.11 16.43 4.11
CA ARG A 254 -11.29 15.56 4.96
C ARG A 254 -12.12 14.86 6.01
N ASP A 255 -12.97 15.59 6.73
CA ASP A 255 -13.85 15.00 7.74
C ASP A 255 -14.84 14.02 7.08
N ALA A 256 -15.41 14.39 5.93
CA ALA A 256 -16.28 13.48 5.16
C ALA A 256 -15.54 12.23 4.66
N SER A 257 -14.32 12.38 4.14
CA SER A 257 -13.47 11.26 3.71
C SER A 257 -13.07 10.36 4.87
N TYR A 258 -12.82 10.94 6.04
CA TYR A 258 -12.47 10.21 7.25
C TYR A 258 -13.62 9.32 7.73
N VAL A 259 -14.85 9.85 7.77
CA VAL A 259 -16.05 9.05 8.11
C VAL A 259 -16.21 7.87 7.15
N ARG A 260 -16.03 8.09 5.85
CA ARG A 260 -16.09 7.01 4.84
C ARG A 260 -14.97 5.98 5.07
N LEU A 261 -13.75 6.44 5.32
CA LEU A 261 -12.60 5.57 5.55
C LEU A 261 -12.77 4.68 6.78
N MET A 262 -13.22 5.25 7.91
CA MET A 262 -13.45 4.47 9.14
C MET A 262 -14.47 3.35 8.88
N LYS A 263 -15.56 3.66 8.17
CA LYS A 263 -16.56 2.67 7.77
C LYS A 263 -15.98 1.60 6.84
N GLU A 264 -15.19 1.97 5.84
CA GLU A 264 -14.55 1.04 4.90
C GLU A 264 -13.55 0.10 5.60
N LEU A 265 -12.86 0.62 6.62
CA LEU A 265 -11.98 -0.16 7.49
C LEU A 265 -12.73 -0.91 8.60
N GLY A 266 -14.06 -0.81 8.68
CA GLY A 266 -14.85 -1.49 9.72
C GLY A 266 -14.56 -0.98 11.14
N ILE A 267 -14.05 0.24 11.28
CA ILE A 267 -13.82 0.91 12.56
C ILE A 267 -15.12 1.62 12.93
N GLU A 268 -15.94 0.98 13.78
CA GLU A 268 -17.29 1.46 14.09
C GLU A 268 -17.32 2.53 15.20
N LYS A 269 -16.37 2.46 16.15
CA LYS A 269 -16.26 3.40 17.27
C LYS A 269 -14.96 4.17 17.11
N TYR A 270 -15.07 5.43 16.72
CA TYR A 270 -13.92 6.30 16.51
C TYR A 270 -14.24 7.73 16.93
N GLU A 271 -13.21 8.44 17.34
CA GLU A 271 -13.23 9.88 17.57
C GLU A 271 -13.13 10.63 16.23
N PRO A 272 -13.70 11.85 16.13
CA PRO A 272 -13.53 12.71 14.97
C PRO A 272 -12.06 12.93 14.59
N TYR A 273 -11.81 13.28 13.33
CA TYR A 273 -10.47 13.49 12.81
C TYR A 273 -9.69 14.54 13.61
N ASN A 274 -8.67 14.09 14.34
CA ASN A 274 -7.79 14.96 15.13
C ASN A 274 -6.64 15.47 14.25
N ARG A 275 -6.72 16.75 13.87
CA ARG A 275 -5.73 17.44 13.02
C ARG A 275 -4.40 17.68 13.74
N SER A 276 -4.42 17.65 15.06
CA SER A 276 -3.27 17.92 15.94
C SER A 276 -2.77 16.65 16.61
N ILE A 277 -3.12 15.48 16.09
CA ILE A 277 -2.63 14.21 16.65
C ILE A 277 -1.12 14.13 16.45
N GLU A 278 -0.42 13.84 17.54
CA GLU A 278 1.01 13.64 17.58
C GLU A 278 1.30 12.41 18.43
N VAL A 279 2.44 11.77 18.15
CA VAL A 279 2.98 10.70 18.99
C VAL A 279 4.20 11.23 19.71
N ASN A 280 4.40 10.77 20.94
CA ASN A 280 5.62 11.09 21.69
C ASN A 280 6.83 10.56 20.90
N ARG A 281 7.69 11.48 20.46
CA ARG A 281 8.99 11.14 19.88
C ARG A 281 10.04 11.31 20.98
N VAL A 282 10.92 10.31 21.10
CA VAL A 282 12.07 10.33 22.01
C VAL A 282 13.26 10.98 21.31
#